data_AF-A0A9P0EQP9-F1
#
_entry.id   AF-A0A9P0EQP9-F1
#
_cell.length_a   1.000
_cell.length_b   1.000
_cell.length_c   1.000
_cell.angle_alpha   90.00
_cell.angle_beta   90.00
_cell.angle_gamma   90.00
#
_symmetry.space_group_name_H-M   'P 1'
#
loop_
_entity.id
_entity.type
_entity.pdbx_description
1 polymer ?
#
loop_
_entity_poly.entity_id
_entity_poly.type
_entity_poly.pdbx_seq_one_letter_code
_entity_poly.pdbx_strand_id
1 'polypeptide(L)'
;MQKTPSQAETNPEHESHHVVTAIRHHGKALQGFNETLYSANASNGEALVLFTTLNVFYTFAINKKPELDANDISRRRAILLGAEWIPMVRGVGTVLGTVFEHIRFGRLEKLFKINNWDSLDPDDMAASEYFDGIEVVWAQSQRDDIAMYELVLHLLKKCRMFMVQFQGARIDDIDDSNYNRQWAGPLVFIHCVPEQYFERLQQRQPPALVLFTFFGAMLNSLDHI
;
A
#
# COMPACT_ATOMS: atom_id res chain seq x y z
N MET A 1 -12.20 14.82 50.96
CA MET A 1 -11.92 15.32 49.59
C MET A 1 -11.49 14.14 48.74
N GLN A 2 -12.42 13.63 47.94
CA GLN A 2 -12.29 12.39 47.17
C GLN A 2 -12.25 12.81 45.71
N LYS A 3 -11.13 12.55 45.02
CA LYS A 3 -10.97 12.82 43.58
C LYS A 3 -11.73 11.74 42.81
N THR A 4 -12.76 12.14 42.09
CA THR A 4 -13.41 11.37 41.03
C THR A 4 -12.46 11.27 39.82
N PRO A 5 -12.26 10.07 39.24
CA PRO A 5 -11.64 9.95 37.92
C PRO A 5 -12.69 10.24 36.84
N SER A 6 -12.35 11.16 35.93
CA SER A 6 -13.11 11.43 34.70
C SER A 6 -12.96 10.22 33.78
N GLN A 7 -14.02 9.41 33.69
CA GLN A 7 -14.20 8.47 32.60
C GLN A 7 -14.75 9.26 31.40
N ALA A 8 -13.93 9.39 30.36
CA ALA A 8 -14.41 9.76 29.04
C ALA A 8 -15.12 8.53 28.45
N GLU A 9 -16.40 8.36 28.79
CA GLU A 9 -17.29 7.45 28.08
C GLU A 9 -17.55 8.04 26.69
N THR A 10 -16.88 7.50 25.66
CA THR A 10 -17.18 7.81 24.26
C THR A 10 -18.57 7.27 23.92
N ASN A 11 -19.52 8.19 23.76
CA ASN A 11 -20.91 7.88 23.41
C ASN A 11 -21.01 7.36 21.96
N PRO A 12 -21.43 6.09 21.72
CA PRO A 12 -21.47 5.47 20.39
C PRO A 12 -22.40 6.18 19.39
N GLU A 13 -23.41 6.92 19.87
CA GLU A 13 -24.32 7.68 19.00
C GLU A 13 -23.64 8.89 18.34
N HIS A 14 -22.72 9.54 19.05
CA HIS A 14 -21.94 10.66 18.51
C HIS A 14 -20.91 10.18 17.49
N GLU A 15 -20.29 9.03 17.75
CA GLU A 15 -19.35 8.38 16.83
C GLU A 15 -20.02 8.05 15.48
N SER A 16 -21.25 7.52 15.52
CA SER A 16 -22.05 7.23 14.32
C SER A 16 -22.34 8.49 13.47
N HIS A 17 -22.70 9.61 14.10
CA HIS A 17 -22.97 10.86 13.39
C HIS A 17 -21.72 11.44 12.70
N HIS A 18 -20.56 11.37 13.35
CA HIS A 18 -19.29 11.82 12.75
C HIS A 18 -18.86 10.94 11.58
N VAL A 19 -19.05 9.62 11.68
CA VAL A 19 -18.77 8.69 10.57
C VAL A 19 -19.65 8.99 9.36
N VAL A 20 -20.96 9.16 9.56
CA VAL A 20 -21.90 9.49 8.46
C VAL A 20 -21.53 10.83 7.81
N THR A 21 -21.17 11.82 8.63
CA THR A 21 -20.74 13.14 8.12
C THR A 21 -19.45 13.02 7.31
N ALA A 22 -18.46 12.27 7.80
CA ALA A 22 -17.21 12.02 7.10
C ALA A 22 -17.42 11.31 5.76
N ILE A 23 -18.29 10.28 5.70
CA ILE A 23 -18.68 9.58 4.47
C ILE A 23 -19.27 10.56 3.45
N ARG A 24 -20.19 11.43 3.88
CA ARG A 24 -20.81 12.42 2.99
C ARG A 24 -19.79 13.42 2.44
N HIS A 25 -18.86 13.90 3.26
CA HIS A 25 -17.82 14.83 2.81
C HIS A 25 -16.83 14.16 1.85
N HIS A 26 -16.44 12.91 2.12
CA HIS A 26 -15.61 12.13 1.21
C HIS A 26 -16.29 11.92 -0.15
N GLY A 27 -17.58 11.55 -0.18
CA GLY A 27 -18.34 11.40 -1.42
C GLY A 27 -18.38 12.68 -2.27
N LYS A 28 -18.58 13.84 -1.64
CA LYS A 28 -18.51 15.14 -2.33
C LYS A 28 -17.10 15.46 -2.86
N ALA A 29 -16.07 15.15 -2.07
CA ALA A 29 -14.70 15.38 -2.47
C ALA A 29 -14.30 14.47 -3.66
N LEU A 30 -14.78 13.22 -3.67
CA LEU A 30 -14.54 12.28 -4.76
C LEU A 30 -15.21 12.72 -6.06
N GLN A 31 -16.41 13.31 -5.98
CA GLN A 31 -17.08 13.90 -7.14
C GLN A 31 -16.24 15.04 -7.74
N GLY A 32 -15.82 16.02 -6.92
CA GLY A 32 -15.00 17.14 -7.38
C GLY A 32 -13.62 16.69 -7.90
N PHE A 33 -13.05 15.62 -7.33
CA PHE A 33 -11.83 15.01 -7.82
C PHE A 33 -11.99 14.45 -9.24
N ASN A 34 -13.04 13.68 -9.50
CA ASN A 34 -13.30 13.11 -10.83
C ASN A 34 -13.47 14.21 -11.89
N GLU A 35 -14.14 15.30 -11.55
CA GLU A 35 -14.29 16.46 -12.44
C GLU A 35 -12.93 17.13 -12.73
N THR A 36 -12.08 17.24 -11.72
CA THR A 36 -10.77 17.89 -11.84
C THR A 36 -9.74 17.02 -12.56
N LEU A 37 -9.84 15.69 -12.43
CA LEU A 37 -8.90 14.72 -12.99
C LEU A 37 -8.74 14.85 -14.51
N TYR A 38 -9.84 15.13 -15.24
CA TYR A 38 -9.81 15.35 -16.69
C TYR A 38 -9.04 16.61 -17.12
N SER A 39 -8.78 17.52 -16.18
CA SER A 39 -8.05 18.77 -16.39
C SER A 39 -6.71 18.79 -15.63
N ALA A 40 -6.16 17.62 -15.29
CA ALA A 40 -4.91 17.49 -14.56
C ALA A 40 -3.76 18.22 -15.26
N ASN A 41 -3.08 19.10 -14.53
CA ASN A 41 -1.98 19.92 -15.01
C ASN A 41 -1.07 20.37 -13.84
N ALA A 42 -0.05 21.17 -14.15
CA ALA A 42 0.91 21.70 -13.17
C ALA A 42 0.27 22.39 -11.94
N SER A 43 -0.83 23.12 -12.15
CA SER A 43 -1.47 23.95 -11.12
C SER A 43 -2.28 23.15 -10.10
N ASN A 44 -2.81 21.98 -10.49
CA ASN A 44 -3.67 21.14 -9.65
C ASN A 44 -3.09 19.75 -9.35
N GLY A 45 -1.98 19.37 -9.99
CA GLY A 45 -1.39 18.04 -9.90
C GLY A 45 -0.97 17.63 -8.49
N GLU A 46 -0.32 18.51 -7.74
CA GLU A 46 0.04 18.23 -6.33
C GLU A 46 -1.19 17.95 -5.47
N ALA A 47 -2.28 18.70 -5.67
CA ALA A 47 -3.54 18.51 -4.94
C ALA A 47 -4.22 17.19 -5.33
N LEU A 48 -4.21 16.82 -6.61
CA LEU A 48 -4.75 15.54 -7.10
C LEU A 48 -3.98 14.36 -6.51
N VAL A 49 -2.65 14.44 -6.47
CA VAL A 49 -1.80 13.39 -5.90
C VAL A 49 -2.05 13.26 -4.40
N LEU A 50 -2.00 14.37 -3.65
CA LEU A 50 -2.30 14.37 -2.21
C LEU A 50 -3.68 13.81 -1.90
N PHE A 51 -4.70 14.24 -2.65
CA PHE A 51 -6.06 13.75 -2.47
C PHE A 51 -6.16 12.24 -2.73
N THR A 52 -5.52 11.74 -3.78
CA THR A 52 -5.53 10.30 -4.10
C THR A 52 -4.78 9.49 -3.04
N THR A 53 -3.64 9.98 -2.55
CA THR A 53 -2.90 9.36 -1.43
C THR A 53 -3.74 9.34 -0.14
N LEU A 54 -4.45 10.44 0.18
CA LEU A 54 -5.37 10.49 1.32
C LEU A 54 -6.55 9.53 1.16
N ASN A 55 -7.06 9.34 -0.06
CA ASN A 55 -8.12 8.37 -0.31
C ASN A 55 -7.66 6.94 -0.04
N VAL A 56 -6.40 6.59 -0.33
CA VAL A 56 -5.85 5.28 0.03
C VAL A 56 -5.94 5.07 1.55
N PHE A 57 -5.47 6.04 2.35
CA PHE A 57 -5.55 5.96 3.81
C PHE A 57 -7.00 5.92 4.32
N TYR A 58 -7.87 6.73 3.74
CA TYR A 58 -9.29 6.76 4.08
C TYR A 58 -9.94 5.39 3.84
N THR A 59 -9.66 4.75 2.71
CA THR A 59 -10.23 3.43 2.44
C THR A 59 -9.71 2.37 3.40
N PHE A 60 -8.41 2.37 3.74
CA PHE A 60 -7.91 1.50 4.79
C PHE A 60 -8.60 1.77 6.14
N ALA A 61 -8.83 3.04 6.50
CA ALA A 61 -9.50 3.42 7.74
C ALA A 61 -10.97 2.98 7.80
N ILE A 62 -11.70 3.04 6.68
CA ILE A 62 -13.11 2.60 6.63
C ILE A 62 -13.25 1.09 6.53
N ASN A 63 -12.29 0.42 5.88
CA ASN A 63 -12.25 -1.04 5.83
C ASN A 63 -11.84 -1.68 7.17
N LYS A 64 -11.49 -0.90 8.21
CA LYS A 64 -11.20 -1.40 9.57
C LYS A 64 -12.40 -2.03 10.30
N LYS A 65 -13.58 -2.12 9.70
CA LYS A 65 -14.74 -2.78 10.31
C LYS A 65 -14.97 -4.18 9.72
N PRO A 66 -14.43 -5.25 10.33
CA PRO A 66 -14.91 -6.61 10.12
C PRO A 66 -16.16 -6.89 10.98
N GLU A 67 -17.10 -5.95 11.08
CA GLU A 67 -18.51 -6.27 11.37
C GLU A 67 -19.26 -6.57 10.05
N LEU A 68 -18.53 -7.07 9.05
CA LEU A 68 -19.17 -7.77 7.93
C LEU A 68 -20.00 -8.89 8.53
N ASP A 69 -21.25 -9.08 8.11
CA ASP A 69 -22.02 -10.25 8.51
C ASP A 69 -21.14 -11.51 8.35
N ALA A 70 -21.09 -12.37 9.37
CA ALA A 70 -20.32 -13.62 9.34
C ALA A 70 -20.67 -14.50 8.12
N ASN A 71 -21.81 -14.22 7.48
CA ASN A 71 -22.32 -14.91 6.30
C ASN A 71 -21.64 -14.53 4.98
N ASP A 72 -20.88 -13.42 4.87
CA ASP A 72 -20.22 -13.03 3.60
C ASP A 72 -18.71 -13.30 3.59
N ILE A 73 -18.36 -14.58 3.75
CA ILE A 73 -16.98 -15.09 3.70
C ILE A 73 -16.33 -14.81 2.33
N SER A 74 -17.12 -14.74 1.26
CA SER A 74 -16.63 -14.50 -0.09
C SER A 74 -16.13 -13.06 -0.27
N ARG A 75 -16.91 -12.07 0.19
CA ARG A 75 -16.47 -10.67 0.17
C ARG A 75 -15.28 -10.41 1.08
N ARG A 76 -15.28 -10.98 2.29
CA ARG A 76 -14.12 -10.90 3.21
C ARG A 76 -12.83 -11.39 2.55
N ARG A 77 -12.89 -12.52 1.85
CA ARG A 77 -11.74 -13.08 1.12
C ARG A 77 -11.31 -12.20 -0.06
N ALA A 78 -12.25 -11.63 -0.81
CA ALA A 78 -11.93 -10.73 -1.91
C ALA A 78 -11.19 -9.47 -1.41
N ILE A 79 -11.67 -8.87 -0.31
CA ILE A 79 -11.01 -7.73 0.34
C ILE A 79 -9.60 -8.11 0.81
N LEU A 80 -9.44 -9.28 1.45
CA LEU A 80 -8.15 -9.77 1.93
C LEU A 80 -7.13 -9.95 0.80
N LEU A 81 -7.56 -10.52 -0.33
CA LEU A 81 -6.72 -10.67 -1.54
C LEU A 81 -6.57 -9.36 -2.33
N GLY A 82 -7.11 -8.26 -1.81
CA GLY A 82 -6.91 -6.93 -2.35
C GLY A 82 -7.73 -6.57 -3.56
N ALA A 83 -8.85 -7.27 -3.81
CA ALA A 83 -9.76 -6.95 -4.92
C ALA A 83 -10.26 -5.50 -4.89
N GLU A 84 -10.42 -4.93 -3.68
CA GLU A 84 -10.85 -3.54 -3.51
C GLU A 84 -9.62 -2.62 -3.38
N TRP A 85 -8.73 -2.88 -2.42
CA TRP A 85 -7.70 -1.92 -2.03
C TRP A 85 -6.50 -1.84 -2.99
N ILE A 86 -6.13 -2.91 -3.70
CA ILE A 86 -4.98 -2.88 -4.64
C ILE A 86 -5.26 -1.94 -5.82
N PRO A 87 -6.41 -2.03 -6.51
CA PRO A 87 -6.76 -1.06 -7.56
C PRO A 87 -6.75 0.39 -7.07
N MET A 88 -7.22 0.66 -5.85
CA MET A 88 -7.21 2.02 -5.28
C MET A 88 -5.79 2.55 -5.06
N VAL A 89 -4.89 1.73 -4.50
CA VAL A 89 -3.48 2.09 -4.37
C VAL A 89 -2.88 2.35 -5.75
N ARG A 90 -3.08 1.44 -6.71
CA ARG A 90 -2.56 1.59 -8.08
C ARG A 90 -3.11 2.83 -8.80
N GLY A 91 -4.34 3.26 -8.49
CA GLY A 91 -4.92 4.49 -8.98
C GLY A 91 -4.10 5.75 -8.66
N VAL A 92 -3.38 5.78 -7.54
CA VAL A 92 -2.41 6.84 -7.22
C VAL A 92 -1.33 6.92 -8.30
N GLY A 93 -0.85 5.77 -8.79
CA GLY A 93 0.19 5.68 -9.82
C GLY A 93 -0.30 6.24 -11.16
N THR A 94 -1.56 6.00 -11.51
CA THR A 94 -2.18 6.57 -12.73
C THR A 94 -2.22 8.10 -12.65
N VAL A 95 -2.60 8.66 -11.51
CA VAL A 95 -2.60 10.12 -11.30
C VAL A 95 -1.17 10.64 -11.28
N LEU A 96 -0.26 9.97 -10.59
CA LEU A 96 1.14 10.36 -10.51
C LEU A 96 1.77 10.40 -11.91
N GLY A 97 1.49 9.43 -12.78
CA GLY A 97 2.00 9.37 -14.15
C GLY A 97 1.62 10.58 -15.02
N THR A 98 0.45 11.21 -14.77
CA THR A 98 0.03 12.39 -15.54
C THR A 98 0.72 13.69 -15.10
N VAL A 99 1.19 13.75 -13.85
CA VAL A 99 1.79 14.95 -13.26
C VAL A 99 3.22 14.72 -12.76
N PHE A 100 3.84 13.59 -13.09
CA PHE A 100 5.07 13.10 -12.48
C PHE A 100 6.20 14.13 -12.50
N GLU A 101 6.45 14.77 -13.65
CA GLU A 101 7.51 15.78 -13.79
C GLU A 101 7.30 16.97 -12.84
N HIS A 102 6.06 17.38 -12.60
CA HIS A 102 5.74 18.47 -11.67
C HIS A 102 5.92 18.04 -10.21
N ILE A 103 5.64 16.78 -9.88
CA ILE A 103 5.83 16.23 -8.54
C ILE A 103 7.33 16.02 -8.25
N ARG A 104 8.07 15.49 -9.23
CA ARG A 104 9.49 15.17 -9.14
C ARG A 104 10.36 16.40 -8.84
N PHE A 105 9.98 17.57 -9.37
CA PHE A 105 10.70 18.83 -9.14
C PHE A 105 9.90 19.82 -8.27
N GLY A 106 8.78 19.36 -7.69
CA GLY A 106 7.84 20.19 -6.94
C GLY A 106 8.00 20.07 -5.43
N ARG A 107 7.00 20.56 -4.70
CA ARG A 107 7.04 20.58 -3.22
C ARG A 107 6.92 19.19 -2.60
N LEU A 108 6.40 18.24 -3.37
CA LEU A 108 6.19 16.86 -2.95
C LEU A 108 7.36 15.94 -3.32
N GLU A 109 8.44 16.44 -3.93
CA GLU A 109 9.60 15.63 -4.35
C GLU A 109 10.03 14.64 -3.25
N LYS A 110 10.28 15.14 -2.03
CA LYS A 110 10.77 14.34 -0.91
C LYS A 110 9.84 13.19 -0.53
N LEU A 111 8.52 13.36 -0.71
CA LEU A 111 7.53 12.33 -0.41
C LEU A 111 7.54 11.19 -1.45
N PHE A 112 7.99 11.46 -2.68
CA PHE A 112 8.00 10.49 -3.78
C PHE A 112 9.40 10.01 -4.16
N LYS A 113 10.45 10.55 -3.55
CA LYS A 113 11.84 10.22 -3.86
C LYS A 113 12.30 8.92 -3.19
N ILE A 114 12.21 7.80 -3.90
CA ILE A 114 12.64 6.49 -3.37
C ILE A 114 14.15 6.32 -3.57
N ASN A 115 14.94 7.05 -2.76
CA ASN A 115 16.41 7.17 -2.73
C ASN A 115 17.22 6.15 -3.55
N ASN A 116 17.80 5.14 -2.90
CA ASN A 116 18.76 4.20 -3.44
C ASN A 116 18.09 2.99 -4.12
N TRP A 117 16.78 3.06 -4.38
CA TRP A 117 16.00 1.92 -4.90
C TRP A 117 16.62 1.28 -6.12
N ASP A 118 17.03 2.09 -7.10
CA ASP A 118 17.60 1.60 -8.35
C ASP A 118 18.98 0.94 -8.17
N SER A 119 19.68 1.28 -7.09
CA SER A 119 20.99 0.69 -6.75
C SER A 119 20.91 -0.58 -5.89
N LEU A 120 19.71 -0.97 -5.44
CA LEU A 120 19.54 -2.21 -4.68
C LEU A 120 19.58 -3.41 -5.62
N ASP A 121 20.54 -4.30 -5.37
CA ASP A 121 20.58 -5.63 -5.94
C ASP A 121 20.02 -6.64 -4.91
N PRO A 122 18.79 -7.16 -5.11
CA PRO A 122 18.21 -8.14 -4.20
C PRO A 122 18.93 -9.50 -4.21
N ASP A 123 19.77 -9.78 -5.20
CA ASP A 123 20.55 -11.02 -5.29
C ASP A 123 21.87 -10.92 -4.47
N ASP A 124 22.30 -9.70 -4.11
CA ASP A 124 23.44 -9.44 -3.20
C ASP A 124 23.10 -9.68 -1.72
N MET A 125 21.82 -9.63 -1.35
CA MET A 125 21.42 -10.11 -0.05
C MET A 125 21.64 -11.62 -0.04
N ALA A 126 22.56 -12.11 0.80
CA ALA A 126 22.62 -13.51 1.18
C ALA A 126 21.18 -13.93 1.45
N ALA A 127 20.63 -14.74 0.54
CA ALA A 127 19.21 -14.97 0.44
C ALA A 127 18.71 -15.26 1.84
N SER A 128 17.85 -14.37 2.37
CA SER A 128 17.32 -14.67 3.69
C SER A 128 16.61 -16.00 3.54
N GLU A 129 16.91 -16.96 4.42
CA GLU A 129 16.40 -18.34 4.39
C GLU A 129 14.89 -18.44 4.07
N TYR A 130 14.15 -17.37 4.36
CA TYR A 130 12.73 -17.18 4.02
C TYR A 130 12.35 -17.36 2.54
N PHE A 131 13.24 -17.09 1.58
CA PHE A 131 12.91 -17.19 0.15
C PHE A 131 13.53 -18.40 -0.55
N ASP A 132 14.34 -19.20 0.14
CA ASP A 132 15.08 -20.29 -0.51
C ASP A 132 14.14 -21.41 -0.94
N GLY A 133 14.25 -21.81 -2.21
CA GLY A 133 13.55 -22.96 -2.78
C GLY A 133 12.06 -22.74 -3.02
N ILE A 134 11.55 -21.51 -2.85
CA ILE A 134 10.16 -21.14 -3.14
C ILE A 134 9.81 -21.30 -4.62
N GLU A 135 10.80 -21.23 -5.51
CA GLU A 135 10.67 -21.35 -6.95
C GLU A 135 10.06 -22.70 -7.37
N VAL A 136 10.20 -23.72 -6.51
CA VAL A 136 9.56 -25.04 -6.70
C VAL A 136 8.04 -24.95 -6.84
N VAL A 137 7.41 -23.93 -6.26
CA VAL A 137 5.95 -23.75 -6.26
C VAL A 137 5.43 -23.44 -7.67
N TRP A 138 6.20 -22.75 -8.51
CA TRP A 138 5.82 -22.43 -9.88
C TRP A 138 6.66 -23.12 -10.95
N ALA A 139 7.58 -24.03 -10.58
CA ALA A 139 8.45 -24.73 -11.53
C ALA A 139 7.72 -25.46 -12.67
N GLN A 140 6.45 -25.86 -12.44
CA GLN A 140 5.60 -26.53 -13.43
C GLN A 140 4.58 -25.61 -14.13
N SER A 141 4.64 -24.29 -13.86
CA SER A 141 3.73 -23.32 -14.47
C SER A 141 4.09 -23.06 -15.94
N GLN A 142 3.22 -22.36 -16.65
CA GLN A 142 3.54 -21.90 -18.02
C GLN A 142 4.73 -20.93 -17.99
N ARG A 143 5.51 -20.87 -19.08
CA ARG A 143 6.72 -20.03 -19.16
C ARG A 143 6.47 -18.56 -18.78
N ASP A 144 5.37 -17.98 -19.26
CA ASP A 144 5.04 -16.58 -19.00
C ASP A 144 4.68 -16.36 -17.52
N ASP A 145 3.95 -17.30 -16.91
CA ASP A 145 3.65 -17.28 -15.48
C ASP A 145 4.93 -17.45 -14.64
N ILE A 146 5.87 -18.32 -15.05
CA ILE A 146 7.18 -18.46 -14.38
C ILE A 146 7.91 -17.12 -14.36
N ALA A 147 8.10 -16.49 -15.53
CA ALA A 147 8.82 -15.21 -15.61
C ALA A 147 8.16 -14.12 -14.76
N MET A 148 6.84 -14.09 -14.72
CA MET A 148 6.07 -13.18 -13.86
C MET A 148 6.32 -13.47 -12.37
N TYR A 149 6.27 -14.73 -11.93
CA TYR A 149 6.51 -15.08 -10.52
C TYR A 149 7.95 -14.80 -10.09
N GLU A 150 8.95 -15.05 -10.95
CA GLU A 150 10.35 -14.67 -10.71
C GLU A 150 10.50 -13.15 -10.52
N LEU A 151 9.85 -12.34 -11.38
CA LEU A 151 9.84 -10.89 -11.24
C LEU A 151 9.20 -10.46 -9.91
N VAL A 152 8.08 -11.07 -9.52
CA VAL A 152 7.39 -10.75 -8.26
C VAL A 152 8.26 -11.13 -7.06
N LEU A 153 8.94 -12.29 -7.11
CA LEU A 153 9.89 -12.70 -6.07
C LEU A 153 11.06 -11.70 -5.98
N HIS A 154 11.63 -11.30 -7.12
CA HIS A 154 12.69 -10.28 -7.17
C HIS A 154 12.24 -8.96 -6.54
N LEU A 155 11.02 -8.49 -6.85
CA LEU A 155 10.45 -7.29 -6.25
C LEU A 155 10.23 -7.44 -4.74
N LEU A 156 9.75 -8.59 -4.25
CA LEU A 156 9.61 -8.87 -2.81
C LEU A 156 10.96 -8.79 -2.09
N LYS A 157 12.00 -9.44 -2.64
CA LYS A 157 13.36 -9.39 -2.10
C LYS A 157 13.88 -7.95 -2.05
N LYS A 158 13.68 -7.19 -3.12
CA LYS A 158 14.09 -5.78 -3.22
C LYS A 158 13.37 -4.87 -2.23
N CYS A 159 12.04 -5.01 -2.11
CA CYS A 159 11.25 -4.32 -1.09
C CYS A 159 11.74 -4.63 0.32
N ARG A 160 12.01 -5.91 0.62
CA ARG A 160 12.52 -6.32 1.93
C ARG A 160 13.90 -5.72 2.21
N MET A 161 14.82 -5.78 1.24
CA MET A 161 16.15 -5.17 1.35
C MET A 161 16.04 -3.67 1.64
N PHE A 162 15.19 -2.97 0.89
CA PHE A 162 14.91 -1.54 1.14
C PHE A 162 14.39 -1.31 2.55
N MET A 163 13.41 -2.08 3.02
CA MET A 163 12.82 -1.90 4.35
C MET A 163 13.82 -2.16 5.50
N VAL A 164 14.65 -3.20 5.38
CA VAL A 164 15.62 -3.56 6.43
C VAL A 164 16.65 -2.46 6.66
N GLN A 165 16.98 -1.64 5.65
CA GLN A 165 17.91 -0.51 5.79
C GLN A 165 17.45 0.53 6.83
N PHE A 166 16.15 0.57 7.12
CA PHE A 166 15.56 1.51 8.06
C PHE A 166 15.11 0.84 9.38
N GLN A 167 15.39 -0.46 9.59
CA GLN A 167 15.10 -1.15 10.85
C GLN A 167 15.99 -0.62 11.97
N GLY A 168 15.37 -0.16 13.07
CA GLY A 168 16.08 0.37 14.24
C GLY A 168 16.56 1.82 14.12
N ALA A 169 16.32 2.51 12.99
CA ALA A 169 16.59 3.94 12.87
C ALA A 169 15.69 4.76 13.82
N ARG A 170 16.28 5.58 14.69
CA ARG A 170 15.51 6.42 15.62
C ARG A 170 14.74 7.49 14.86
N ILE A 171 13.55 7.84 15.37
CA ILE A 171 12.71 8.88 14.77
C ILE A 171 13.46 10.22 14.75
N ASP A 172 14.37 10.48 15.70
CA ASP A 172 15.11 11.74 15.84
C ASP A 172 16.23 11.96 14.80
N ASP A 173 16.64 10.93 14.06
CA ASP A 173 17.66 11.02 12.99
C ASP A 173 17.02 11.41 11.63
N ILE A 174 16.13 12.41 11.64
CA ILE A 174 15.49 12.95 10.42
C ILE A 174 16.47 13.87 9.72
N ASP A 175 17.41 13.30 8.98
CA ASP A 175 18.01 14.00 7.85
C ASP A 175 17.03 13.96 6.65
N ASP A 176 17.17 14.89 5.71
CA ASP A 176 16.37 15.01 4.48
C ASP A 176 16.38 13.72 3.64
N SER A 177 17.35 12.83 3.88
CA SER A 177 17.45 11.49 3.31
C SER A 177 16.44 10.46 3.85
N ASN A 178 15.73 10.73 4.95
CA ASN A 178 14.97 9.73 5.72
C ASN A 178 13.43 9.83 5.62
N TYR A 179 12.89 10.58 4.65
CA TYR A 179 11.43 10.71 4.46
C TYR A 179 10.77 9.41 3.99
N ASN A 180 11.45 8.62 3.17
CA ASN A 180 10.96 7.34 2.65
C ASN A 180 11.51 6.19 3.49
N ARG A 181 10.79 5.92 4.58
CA ARG A 181 11.10 4.85 5.54
C ARG A 181 10.54 3.50 5.06
N GLN A 182 10.56 2.52 5.95
CA GLN A 182 10.05 1.16 5.75
C GLN A 182 8.66 1.07 5.09
N TRP A 183 7.77 2.04 5.32
CA TRP A 183 6.41 2.03 4.76
C TRP A 183 6.34 2.16 3.23
N ALA A 184 7.37 2.71 2.57
CA ALA A 184 7.37 2.87 1.12
C ALA A 184 7.53 1.54 0.37
N GLY A 185 8.20 0.55 0.97
CA GLY A 185 8.45 -0.76 0.36
C GLY A 185 7.17 -1.47 -0.14
N PRO A 186 6.16 -1.67 0.72
CA PRO A 186 4.91 -2.31 0.30
C PRO A 186 4.11 -1.50 -0.74
N LEU A 187 4.17 -0.17 -0.70
CA LEU A 187 3.49 0.66 -1.71
C LEU A 187 4.17 0.52 -3.07
N VAL A 188 5.50 0.55 -3.10
CA VAL A 188 6.29 0.33 -4.32
C VAL A 188 6.00 -1.04 -4.91
N PHE A 189 5.92 -2.09 -4.07
CA PHE A 189 5.55 -3.43 -4.52
C PHE A 189 4.23 -3.42 -5.31
N ILE A 190 3.18 -2.83 -4.75
CA ILE A 190 1.86 -2.79 -5.38
C ILE A 190 1.85 -2.05 -6.73
N HIS A 191 2.70 -1.02 -6.88
CA HIS A 191 2.82 -0.28 -8.13
C HIS A 191 3.70 -0.98 -9.18
N CYS A 192 4.75 -1.69 -8.76
CA CYS A 192 5.71 -2.32 -9.68
C CYS A 192 5.28 -3.72 -10.16
N VAL A 193 4.46 -4.41 -9.38
CA VAL A 193 4.02 -5.77 -9.73
C VAL A 193 3.08 -5.75 -10.95
N PRO A 194 3.25 -6.66 -11.93
CA PRO A 194 2.37 -6.75 -13.10
C PRO A 194 0.90 -6.97 -12.73
N GLU A 195 -0.03 -6.42 -13.52
CA GLU A 195 -1.48 -6.63 -13.32
C GLU A 195 -1.87 -8.12 -13.39
N GLN A 196 -1.23 -8.86 -14.29
CA GLN A 196 -1.39 -10.31 -14.48
C GLN A 196 -1.19 -11.09 -13.19
N TYR A 197 -0.27 -10.66 -12.32
CA TYR A 197 -0.07 -11.32 -11.03
C TYR A 197 -1.29 -11.17 -10.13
N PHE A 198 -1.89 -9.99 -10.11
CA PHE A 198 -3.10 -9.74 -9.31
C PHE A 198 -4.31 -10.50 -9.89
N GLU A 199 -4.40 -10.68 -11.21
CA GLU A 199 -5.39 -11.59 -11.80
C GLU A 199 -5.19 -13.03 -11.31
N ARG A 200 -3.95 -13.55 -11.33
CA ARG A 200 -3.63 -14.89 -10.82
C ARG A 200 -3.91 -15.02 -9.32
N LEU A 201 -3.69 -13.95 -8.55
CA LEU A 201 -4.03 -13.87 -7.13
C LEU A 201 -5.55 -13.97 -6.91
N GLN A 202 -6.34 -13.22 -7.69
CA GLN A 202 -7.81 -13.29 -7.63
C GLN A 202 -8.34 -14.67 -8.08
N GLN A 203 -7.68 -15.30 -9.05
CA GLN A 203 -7.92 -16.68 -9.48
C GLN A 203 -7.45 -17.73 -8.45
N ARG A 204 -6.80 -17.30 -7.35
CA ARG A 204 -6.30 -18.15 -6.27
C ARG A 204 -5.28 -19.18 -6.75
N GLN A 205 -4.46 -18.80 -7.72
CA GLN A 205 -3.37 -19.64 -8.17
C GLN A 205 -2.38 -19.84 -7.01
N PRO A 206 -1.98 -21.09 -6.69
CA PRO A 206 -1.13 -21.36 -5.54
C PRO A 206 0.17 -20.54 -5.49
N PRO A 207 0.93 -20.36 -6.60
CA PRO A 207 2.13 -19.53 -6.56
C PRO A 207 1.86 -18.08 -6.21
N ALA A 208 0.78 -17.50 -6.75
CA ALA A 208 0.39 -16.12 -6.45
C ALA A 208 0.01 -15.95 -4.98
N LEU A 209 -0.70 -16.92 -4.39
CA LEU A 209 -1.05 -16.90 -2.97
C LEU A 209 0.19 -16.97 -2.08
N VAL A 210 1.13 -17.87 -2.39
CA VAL A 210 2.38 -18.03 -1.62
C VAL A 210 3.21 -16.74 -1.66
N LEU A 211 3.41 -16.14 -2.84
CA LEU A 211 4.11 -14.86 -2.94
C LEU A 211 3.38 -13.74 -2.18
N PHE A 212 2.05 -13.74 -2.21
CA PHE A 212 1.24 -12.76 -1.48
C PHE A 212 1.34 -12.92 0.04
N THR A 213 1.61 -14.13 0.57
CA THR A 213 1.85 -14.27 2.02
C THR A 213 3.14 -13.58 2.46
N PHE A 214 4.19 -13.56 1.62
CA PHE A 214 5.41 -12.80 1.92
C PHE A 214 5.17 -11.30 1.92
N PHE A 215 4.35 -10.81 0.98
CA PHE A 215 3.88 -9.42 1.03
C PHE A 215 3.07 -9.12 2.31
N GLY A 216 2.18 -10.03 2.73
CA GLY A 216 1.46 -9.91 3.99
C GLY A 216 2.39 -9.86 5.22
N ALA A 217 3.42 -10.71 5.26
CA ALA A 217 4.43 -10.68 6.31
C ALA A 217 5.22 -9.36 6.33
N MET A 218 5.52 -8.81 5.15
CA MET A 218 6.13 -7.49 4.99
C MET A 218 5.25 -6.38 5.56
N LEU A 219 3.94 -6.39 5.28
CA LEU A 219 2.99 -5.44 5.89
C LEU A 219 2.93 -5.60 7.40
N ASN A 220 2.85 -6.83 7.92
CA ASN A 220 2.82 -7.09 9.36
C ASN A 220 4.08 -6.58 10.07
N SER A 221 5.24 -6.57 9.41
CA SER A 221 6.46 -6.01 10.01
C SER A 221 6.38 -4.51 10.29
N LEU A 222 5.49 -3.78 9.60
CA LEU A 222 5.26 -2.35 9.84
C LEU A 222 4.52 -2.09 11.16
N ASP A 223 3.73 -3.04 11.66
CA ASP A 223 3.00 -2.92 12.93
C ASP A 223 3.94 -3.00 14.15
N HIS A 224 5.20 -3.37 13.94
CA HIS A 224 6.23 -3.51 14.96
C HIS A 224 7.29 -2.39 14.94
N ILE A 225 7.05 -1.32 14.18
CA ILE A 225 7.85 -0.07 14.13
C ILE A 225 7.30 0.93 15.14
#